data_AF-A0A9E2CFY6-F1
#
_entry.id   AF-A0A9E2CFY6-F1
#
_cell.length_a   1.000
_cell.length_b   1.000
_cell.length_c   1.000
_cell.angle_alpha   90.00
_cell.angle_beta   90.00
_cell.angle_gamma   90.00
#
_symmetry.space_group_name_H-M   'P 1'
#
loop_
_entity.id
_entity.type
_entity.pdbx_description
1 polymer ?
#
loop_
_entity_poly.entity_id
_entity_poly.type
_entity_poly.pdbx_seq_one_letter_code
_entity_poly.pdbx_strand_id
1 'polypeptide(L)'
;LGCKSKQDDLMQPVRVIEIFHKGDSSKPRKSRVSSKKTFRTTDSDYIFLLTTDRMDLSAEVIALIYRYRWQIELFFRWFKHILGCTHLISLSENGVSIQVYCALIASMLITLWTGCKPNKRTFEMLCFYFMGWANEEELIQHIQKLKQAESPP
;
A
#
# COMPACT_ATOMS: atom_id res chain seq x y z
N LEU A 1 -2.13 -2.30 -26.97
CA LEU A 1 -3.59 -2.15 -27.15
C LEU A 1 -3.81 -0.82 -27.86
N GLY A 2 -3.96 -0.83 -29.19
CA GLY A 2 -3.97 0.41 -29.98
C GLY A 2 -3.24 0.38 -31.33
N CYS A 3 -2.70 -0.76 -31.76
CA CYS A 3 -2.25 -0.96 -33.14
C CYS A 3 -3.11 -2.08 -33.76
N LYS A 4 -3.77 -1.81 -34.88
CA LYS A 4 -4.66 -2.77 -35.57
C LYS A 4 -3.96 -4.10 -35.87
N SER A 5 -2.65 -4.10 -36.09
CA SER A 5 -1.90 -5.31 -36.45
C SER A 5 -1.67 -6.30 -35.31
N LYS A 6 -1.89 -5.92 -34.05
CA LYS A 6 -1.67 -6.79 -32.87
C LYS A 6 -2.96 -7.16 -32.16
N GLN A 7 -4.09 -6.88 -32.80
CA GLN A 7 -5.41 -7.15 -32.23
C GLN A 7 -5.74 -8.65 -32.34
N ASP A 8 -5.24 -9.30 -33.38
CA ASP A 8 -5.41 -10.74 -33.64
C ASP A 8 -4.39 -11.63 -32.87
N ASP A 9 -3.34 -11.03 -32.29
CA ASP A 9 -2.32 -11.74 -31.48
C ASP A 9 -2.80 -12.03 -30.04
N LEU A 10 -3.99 -11.59 -29.66
CA LEU A 10 -4.51 -11.77 -28.31
C LEU A 10 -5.03 -13.21 -28.13
N MET A 11 -4.33 -13.99 -27.30
CA MET A 11 -4.66 -15.39 -27.00
C MET A 11 -6.01 -15.58 -26.28
N GLN A 12 -6.57 -14.51 -25.70
CA GLN A 12 -7.80 -14.55 -24.91
C GLN A 12 -8.65 -13.31 -25.21
N PRO A 13 -9.99 -13.41 -25.09
CA PRO A 13 -10.86 -12.25 -25.23
C PRO A 13 -10.56 -11.24 -24.12
N VAL A 14 -10.45 -9.98 -24.52
CA VAL A 14 -10.14 -8.89 -23.60
C VAL A 14 -11.23 -7.83 -23.69
N ARG A 15 -11.74 -7.41 -22.53
CA ARG A 15 -12.69 -6.30 -22.40
C ARG A 15 -11.97 -5.02 -22.02
N VAL A 16 -12.37 -3.92 -22.65
CA VAL A 16 -11.97 -2.57 -22.25
C VAL A 16 -13.13 -1.91 -21.50
N ILE A 17 -12.83 -1.29 -20.36
CA ILE A 17 -13.79 -0.59 -19.52
C ILE A 17 -13.36 0.86 -19.45
N GLU A 18 -14.26 1.75 -19.84
CA GLU A 18 -14.10 3.19 -19.73
C GLU A 18 -14.72 3.69 -18.43
N ILE A 19 -13.92 4.34 -17.59
CA ILE A 19 -14.39 4.97 -16.35
C ILE A 19 -14.22 6.47 -16.49
N PHE A 20 -15.34 7.19 -16.46
CA PHE A 20 -15.37 8.64 -16.44
C PHE A 20 -15.25 9.14 -15.00
N HIS A 21 -14.17 9.85 -14.70
CA HIS A 21 -14.05 10.60 -13.46
C HIS A 21 -14.39 12.06 -13.74
N LYS A 22 -15.45 12.55 -13.10
CA LYS A 22 -15.79 13.97 -13.08
C LYS A 22 -15.11 14.62 -11.88
N GLY A 23 -14.17 15.52 -12.13
CA GLY A 23 -13.45 16.21 -11.08
C GLY A 23 -14.28 17.34 -10.49
N ASP A 24 -14.07 17.60 -9.20
CA ASP A 24 -14.69 18.73 -8.54
C ASP A 24 -13.92 20.00 -8.93
N SER A 25 -14.52 20.87 -9.75
CA SER A 25 -13.87 22.04 -10.37
C SER A 25 -13.40 23.11 -9.35
N SER A 26 -13.69 22.91 -8.07
CA SER A 26 -13.50 23.90 -7.01
C SER A 26 -12.04 24.09 -6.58
N LYS A 27 -11.14 23.12 -6.81
CA LYS A 27 -9.71 23.25 -6.44
C LYS A 27 -8.79 22.49 -7.42
N PRO A 28 -8.06 23.17 -8.32
CA PRO A 28 -7.06 22.51 -9.15
C PRO A 28 -5.96 21.90 -8.25
N ARG A 29 -5.67 20.61 -8.42
CA ARG A 29 -4.58 19.94 -7.67
C ARG A 29 -3.24 20.55 -8.09
N LYS A 30 -2.54 21.19 -7.14
CA LYS A 30 -1.16 21.64 -7.36
C LYS A 30 -0.28 20.44 -7.71
N SER A 31 0.40 20.51 -8.86
CA SER A 31 1.34 19.47 -9.25
C SER A 31 2.50 19.47 -8.25
N ARG A 32 2.75 18.33 -7.59
CA ARG A 32 3.84 18.23 -6.59
C ARG A 32 5.12 17.65 -7.18
N VAL A 33 5.04 16.82 -8.24
CA VAL A 33 6.19 16.25 -8.96
C VAL A 33 5.75 15.79 -10.37
N SER A 34 6.50 16.15 -11.41
CA SER A 34 6.37 15.56 -12.75
C SER A 34 7.33 14.36 -12.86
N SER A 35 6.81 13.19 -13.20
CA SER A 35 7.63 12.01 -13.52
C SER A 35 7.23 11.52 -14.89
N LYS A 36 8.20 11.22 -15.77
CA LYS A 36 7.97 10.63 -17.10
C LYS A 36 7.18 9.32 -17.05
N LYS A 37 7.13 8.65 -15.89
CA LYS A 37 6.38 7.40 -15.67
C LYS A 37 4.92 7.62 -15.24
N THR A 38 4.48 8.87 -15.06
CA THR A 38 3.14 9.15 -14.54
C THR A 38 2.42 10.13 -15.47
N PHE A 39 1.47 9.62 -16.26
CA PHE A 39 0.51 10.48 -16.95
C PHE A 39 -0.48 10.99 -15.89
N ARG A 40 -0.45 12.30 -15.61
CA ARG A 40 -1.48 12.95 -14.78
C ARG A 40 -2.13 14.03 -15.61
N THR A 41 -3.39 13.81 -15.94
CA THR A 41 -4.24 14.82 -16.55
C THR A 41 -4.29 16.07 -15.67
N THR A 42 -4.09 17.23 -16.28
CA THR A 42 -4.31 18.53 -15.65
C THR A 42 -5.79 18.87 -15.55
N ASP A 43 -6.62 18.19 -16.36
CA ASP A 43 -8.05 18.39 -16.39
C ASP A 43 -8.74 17.76 -15.18
N SER A 44 -9.76 18.45 -14.67
CA SER A 44 -10.61 17.92 -13.60
C SER A 44 -11.29 16.63 -14.06
N ASP A 45 -11.66 16.55 -15.33
CA ASP A 45 -12.35 15.41 -15.90
C ASP A 45 -11.37 14.53 -16.67
N TYR A 46 -11.40 13.23 -16.38
CA TYR A 46 -10.52 12.30 -17.06
C TYR A 46 -11.11 10.91 -17.16
N ILE A 47 -10.67 10.21 -18.22
CA ILE A 47 -11.12 8.88 -18.55
C ILE A 47 -10.00 7.90 -18.19
N PHE A 48 -10.34 6.89 -17.39
CA PHE A 48 -9.49 5.72 -17.22
C PHE A 48 -9.93 4.62 -18.18
N LEU A 49 -8.97 4.08 -18.93
CA LEU A 49 -9.14 2.87 -19.71
C LEU A 49 -8.57 1.69 -18.92
N LEU A 50 -9.44 0.80 -18.47
CA LEU A 50 -9.05 -0.47 -17.87
C LEU A 50 -9.20 -1.59 -18.88
N THR A 51 -8.25 -2.53 -18.84
CA THR A 51 -8.25 -3.69 -19.71
C THR A 51 -8.22 -4.95 -18.87
N THR A 52 -9.13 -5.88 -19.13
CA THR A 52 -9.30 -7.09 -18.32
C THR A 52 -9.76 -8.27 -19.17
N ASP A 53 -9.29 -9.46 -18.82
CA ASP A 53 -9.73 -10.77 -19.31
C ASP A 53 -10.96 -11.32 -18.54
N ARG A 54 -11.35 -10.65 -17.45
CA ARG A 54 -12.47 -11.07 -16.58
C ARG A 54 -13.82 -10.63 -17.15
N MET A 55 -14.45 -11.54 -17.87
CA MET A 55 -15.79 -11.34 -18.46
C MET A 55 -16.94 -11.66 -17.47
N ASP A 56 -16.63 -12.40 -16.41
CA ASP A 56 -17.54 -12.82 -15.34
C ASP A 56 -17.93 -11.69 -14.38
N LEU A 57 -17.10 -10.65 -14.27
CA LEU A 57 -17.29 -9.55 -13.33
C LEU A 57 -17.90 -8.31 -14.01
N SER A 58 -18.80 -7.63 -13.28
CA SER A 58 -19.36 -6.35 -13.73
C SER A 58 -18.29 -5.26 -13.83
N ALA A 59 -18.51 -4.26 -14.69
CA ALA A 59 -17.58 -3.16 -14.88
C ALA A 59 -17.30 -2.40 -13.58
N GLU A 60 -18.33 -2.23 -12.73
CA GLU A 60 -18.24 -1.58 -11.42
C GLU A 60 -17.32 -2.33 -10.46
N VAL A 61 -17.44 -3.67 -10.38
CA VAL A 61 -16.59 -4.48 -9.52
C VAL A 61 -15.13 -4.40 -9.98
N ILE A 62 -14.87 -4.42 -11.28
CA ILE A 62 -13.51 -4.29 -11.81
C ILE A 62 -12.94 -2.89 -11.53
N ALA A 63 -13.74 -1.83 -11.68
CA ALA A 63 -13.37 -0.48 -11.29
C ALA A 63 -13.02 -0.40 -9.80
N LEU A 64 -13.81 -1.05 -8.95
CA LEU A 64 -13.58 -1.12 -7.51
C LEU A 64 -12.28 -1.87 -7.17
N ILE A 65 -12.03 -3.03 -7.79
CA ILE A 65 -10.78 -3.78 -7.65
C ILE A 65 -9.58 -2.92 -8.08
N TYR A 66 -9.69 -2.21 -9.20
CA TYR A 66 -8.64 -1.32 -9.66
C TYR A 66 -8.40 -0.15 -8.69
N ARG A 67 -9.44 0.37 -8.03
CA ARG A 67 -9.31 1.34 -6.95
C ARG A 67 -8.48 0.79 -5.79
N TYR A 68 -8.67 -0.48 -5.44
CA TYR A 68 -7.91 -1.17 -4.38
C TYR A 68 -6.46 -1.49 -4.75
N ARG A 69 -6.06 -1.39 -6.02
CA ARG A 69 -4.67 -1.53 -6.46
C ARG A 69 -3.70 -0.66 -5.65
N TRP A 70 -4.10 0.58 -5.33
CA TRP A 70 -3.27 1.49 -4.52
C TRP A 70 -3.09 1.03 -3.08
N GLN A 71 -4.04 0.29 -2.51
CA GLN A 71 -3.89 -0.27 -1.16
C GLN A 71 -2.75 -1.28 -1.10
N ILE A 72 -2.57 -2.08 -2.15
CA ILE A 72 -1.45 -3.02 -2.26
C ILE A 72 -0.11 -2.27 -2.31
N GLU A 73 -0.03 -1.15 -3.04
CA GLU A 73 1.18 -0.32 -3.03
C GLU A 73 1.49 0.26 -1.65
N LEU A 74 0.46 0.71 -0.92
CA LEU A 74 0.59 1.19 0.45
C LEU A 74 1.03 0.07 1.40
N PHE A 75 0.46 -1.13 1.24
CA PHE A 75 0.89 -2.33 1.96
C PHE A 75 2.36 -2.62 1.71
N PHE A 76 2.82 -2.69 0.45
CA PHE A 76 4.23 -2.96 0.16
C PHE A 76 5.16 -1.85 0.61
N ARG A 77 4.71 -0.59 0.58
CA ARG A 77 5.48 0.53 1.15
C ARG A 77 5.66 0.32 2.66
N TRP A 78 4.57 0.09 3.38
CA TRP A 78 4.58 -0.18 4.81
C TRP A 78 5.40 -1.42 5.16
N PHE A 79 5.23 -2.50 4.40
CA PHE A 79 5.91 -3.77 4.60
C PHE A 79 7.43 -3.64 4.47
N LYS A 80 7.91 -2.89 3.46
CA LYS A 80 9.35 -2.57 3.33
C LYS A 80 9.90 -1.77 4.50
N HIS A 81 9.12 -0.84 5.05
CA HIS A 81 9.52 -0.05 6.22
C HIS A 81 9.61 -0.92 7.48
N ILE A 82 8.66 -1.83 7.71
CA ILE A 82 8.66 -2.72 8.88
C ILE A 82 9.72 -3.80 8.80
N LEU A 83 9.97 -4.34 7.61
CA LEU A 83 11.03 -5.32 7.40
C LEU A 83 12.44 -4.78 7.68
N GLY A 84 12.60 -3.45 7.88
CA GLY A 84 13.91 -2.81 7.85
C GLY A 84 14.63 -3.02 6.51
N CYS A 85 13.88 -3.30 5.44
CA CYS A 85 14.36 -3.75 4.13
C CYS A 85 15.17 -2.71 3.35
N THR A 86 15.66 -1.65 3.99
CA THR A 86 16.78 -0.88 3.47
C THR A 86 18.02 -1.76 3.31
N HIS A 87 18.15 -2.85 4.07
CA HIS A 87 19.16 -3.88 3.86
C HIS A 87 18.61 -5.27 4.19
N LEU A 88 18.81 -6.25 3.31
CA LEU A 88 18.51 -7.65 3.63
C LEU A 88 19.55 -8.17 4.62
N ILE A 89 19.12 -8.98 5.59
CA ILE A 89 20.03 -9.62 6.56
C ILE A 89 20.74 -10.81 5.88
N SER A 90 20.07 -11.46 4.93
CA SER A 90 20.61 -12.55 4.13
C SER A 90 20.13 -12.46 2.68
N LEU A 91 20.98 -12.85 1.74
CA LEU A 91 20.68 -12.91 0.29
C LEU A 91 20.22 -14.31 -0.15
N SER A 92 20.16 -15.27 0.76
CA SER A 92 19.64 -16.61 0.48
C SER A 92 18.11 -16.62 0.46
N GLU A 93 17.50 -17.47 -0.36
CA GLU A 93 16.03 -17.63 -0.43
C GLU A 93 15.41 -17.94 0.94
N ASN A 94 16.03 -18.86 1.69
CA ASN A 94 15.60 -19.22 3.04
C ASN A 94 15.72 -18.04 4.00
N GLY A 95 16.82 -17.29 3.93
CA GLY A 95 17.04 -16.11 4.78
C GLY A 95 16.03 -15.00 4.52
N VAL A 96 15.71 -14.73 3.25
CA VAL A 96 14.67 -13.77 2.87
C VAL A 96 13.29 -14.25 3.35
N SER A 97 12.98 -15.54 3.18
CA SER A 97 11.71 -16.13 3.62
C SER A 97 11.51 -16.00 5.13
N ILE A 98 12.54 -16.34 5.92
CA ILE A 98 12.50 -16.19 7.38
C ILE A 98 12.35 -14.72 7.77
N GLN A 99 13.09 -13.79 7.13
CA GLN A 99 12.97 -12.36 7.41
C GLN A 99 11.54 -11.85 7.15
N VAL A 100 10.91 -12.30 6.06
CA VAL A 100 9.51 -12.02 5.75
C VAL A 100 8.56 -12.55 6.82
N TYR A 101 8.70 -13.83 7.21
CA TYR A 101 7.85 -14.42 8.24
C TYR A 101 7.99 -13.72 9.59
N CYS A 102 9.21 -13.44 10.03
CA CYS A 102 9.47 -12.74 11.29
C CYS A 102 8.83 -11.35 11.31
N ALA A 103 8.93 -10.57 10.23
CA ALA A 103 8.31 -9.26 10.16
C ALA A 103 6.78 -9.31 10.18
N LEU A 104 6.18 -10.29 9.50
CA LEU A 104 4.73 -10.51 9.55
C LEU A 104 4.27 -10.88 10.96
N ILE A 105 4.95 -11.84 11.61
CA ILE A 105 4.64 -12.27 12.98
C ILE A 105 4.78 -11.09 13.95
N ALA A 106 5.90 -10.36 13.90
CA ALA A 106 6.12 -9.18 14.75
C ALA A 106 5.02 -8.13 14.54
N SER A 107 4.63 -7.87 13.28
CA SER A 107 3.57 -6.91 12.99
C SER A 107 2.21 -7.34 13.57
N MET A 108 1.86 -8.63 13.48
CA MET A 108 0.63 -9.16 14.06
C MET A 108 0.66 -9.10 15.59
N LEU A 109 1.79 -9.42 16.22
CA LEU A 109 1.95 -9.33 17.67
C LEU A 109 1.80 -7.90 18.17
N ILE A 110 2.42 -6.94 17.48
CA ILE A 110 2.29 -5.51 17.81
C ILE A 110 0.82 -5.09 17.72
N THR A 111 0.12 -5.45 16.65
CA THR A 111 -1.31 -5.13 16.51
C THR A 111 -2.17 -5.80 17.56
N LEU A 112 -1.92 -7.08 17.87
CA LEU A 112 -2.69 -7.81 18.88
C LEU A 112 -2.52 -7.20 20.26
N TRP A 113 -1.29 -6.83 20.63
CA TRP A 113 -0.99 -6.29 21.95
C TRP A 113 -1.38 -4.82 22.10
N THR A 114 -1.07 -4.00 21.10
CA THR A 114 -1.38 -2.56 21.17
C THR A 114 -2.83 -2.24 20.78
N GLY A 115 -3.50 -3.10 20.02
CA GLY A 115 -4.80 -2.83 19.40
C GLY A 115 -4.74 -1.79 18.26
N CYS A 116 -3.55 -1.29 17.95
CA CYS A 116 -3.30 -0.22 17.00
C CYS A 116 -2.54 -0.75 15.77
N LYS A 117 -2.53 0.02 14.68
CA LYS A 117 -1.70 -0.32 13.51
C LYS A 117 -0.21 -0.19 13.83
N PRO A 118 0.65 -1.11 13.39
CA PRO A 118 2.08 -1.06 13.70
C PRO A 118 2.71 0.16 13.03
N ASN A 119 3.31 1.03 13.84
CA ASN A 119 4.05 2.20 13.39
C ASN A 119 5.56 1.99 13.59
N LYS A 120 6.38 2.62 12.75
CA LYS A 120 7.85 2.59 12.84
C LYS A 120 8.33 2.94 14.25
N ARG A 121 7.70 3.93 14.89
CA ARG A 121 8.07 4.36 16.25
C ARG A 121 7.75 3.31 17.31
N THR A 122 6.62 2.61 17.19
CA THR A 122 6.26 1.51 18.10
C THR A 122 7.26 0.38 17.99
N PHE A 123 7.66 0.04 16.76
CA PHE A 123 8.70 -0.95 16.51
C PHE A 123 10.05 -0.54 17.10
N GLU A 124 10.48 0.71 16.87
CA GLU A 124 11.72 1.25 17.45
C GLU A 124 11.70 1.24 18.99
N MET A 125 10.59 1.62 19.61
CA MET A 125 10.43 1.58 21.08
C MET A 125 10.54 0.15 21.63
N LEU A 126 9.96 -0.83 20.94
CA LEU A 126 10.10 -2.24 21.31
C LEU A 126 11.56 -2.71 21.19
N CYS A 127 12.25 -2.32 20.11
CA CYS A 127 13.68 -2.61 19.96
C CYS A 127 14.50 -1.99 21.09
N PHE A 128 14.24 -0.72 21.46
CA PHE A 128 14.93 -0.07 22.58
C PHE A 128 14.66 -0.77 23.91
N TYR A 129 13.42 -1.18 24.17
CA TYR A 129 13.09 -1.97 25.36
C TYR A 129 13.86 -3.29 25.39
N PHE A 130 13.88 -4.07 24.30
CA PHE A 130 14.62 -5.33 24.24
C PHE A 130 16.14 -5.16 24.33
N MET A 131 16.69 -4.03 23.89
CA MET A 131 18.10 -3.68 24.05
C MET A 131 18.43 -3.12 25.46
N GLY A 132 17.43 -2.93 26.33
CA GLY A 132 17.58 -2.35 27.65
C GLY A 132 17.82 -0.83 27.65
N TRP A 133 17.51 -0.15 26.53
CA TRP A 133 17.66 1.29 26.38
C TRP A 133 16.39 2.07 26.77
N ALA A 134 15.26 1.37 26.90
CA ALA A 134 14.00 1.94 27.36
C ALA A 134 13.43 1.06 28.48
N ASN A 135 12.79 1.69 29.46
CA ASN A 135 12.15 0.97 30.56
C ASN A 135 10.74 0.52 30.18
N GLU A 136 10.20 -0.46 30.92
CA GLU A 136 8.84 -0.97 30.70
C GLU A 136 7.79 0.14 30.83
N GLU A 137 7.95 1.04 31.81
CA GLU A 137 7.05 2.17 32.02
C GLU A 137 7.02 3.12 30.81
N GLU A 138 8.16 3.41 30.20
CA GLU A 138 8.27 4.27 29.02
C GLU A 138 7.60 3.63 27.79
N LEU A 139 7.74 2.31 27.64
CA LEU A 139 7.09 1.54 26.59
C LEU A 139 5.55 1.58 26.74
N ILE A 140 5.05 1.35 27.96
CA ILE A 140 3.61 1.39 28.25
C ILE A 140 3.04 2.79 28.00
N GLN A 141 3.73 3.84 28.46
CA GLN A 141 3.32 5.23 28.22
C GLN A 141 3.25 5.54 26.72
N HIS A 142 4.23 5.06 25.93
CA HIS A 142 4.21 5.22 24.48
C HIS A 142 2.95 4.61 23.86
N ILE A 143 2.56 3.42 24.29
CA ILE A 143 1.38 2.71 23.77
C ILE A 143 0.08 3.36 24.21
N GLN A 144 -0.01 3.81 25.46
CA GLN A 144 -1.17 4.55 25.96
C GLN A 144 -1.39 5.83 25.16
N LYS A 145 -0.32 6.56 24.85
CA LYS A 145 -0.39 7.76 24.01
C LYS A 145 -0.89 7.46 22.59
N LEU A 146 -0.51 6.30 22.02
CA LEU A 146 -1.03 5.88 20.72
C LEU A 146 -2.52 5.59 20.76
N LYS A 147 -3.00 4.88 21.80
CA LYS A 147 -4.43 4.60 21.98
C LYS A 147 -5.27 5.88 22.11
N GLN A 148 -4.77 6.88 22.85
CA GLN A 148 -5.44 8.19 22.98
C GLN A 148 -5.50 8.98 21.68
N ALA A 149 -4.51 8.81 20.79
CA ALA A 149 -4.50 9.49 19.49
C ALA A 149 -5.43 8.84 18.46
N GLU A 150 -5.78 7.55 18.65
CA GLU A 150 -6.61 6.78 17.72
C GLU A 150 -8.10 6.73 18.16
N SER A 151 -8.41 7.11 19.41
CA SER A 151 -9.79 7.35 19.86
C SER A 151 -10.36 8.64 19.23
N PRO A 152 -11.56 8.60 18.60
CA PRO A 152 -12.20 9.80 18.10
C PRO A 152 -12.55 10.76 19.27
N PRO A 153 -12.56 12.09 19.04
CA PRO A 153 -13.00 13.07 20.02
C PRO A 153 -14.48 12.92 20.38
#